data_AF-A0AAW1TVW6-F1
#
_entry.id   AF-A0AAW1TVW6-F1
#
_cell.length_a   1.000
_cell.length_b   1.000
_cell.length_c   1.000
_cell.angle_alpha   90.00
_cell.angle_beta   90.00
_cell.angle_gamma   90.00
#
_symmetry.space_group_name_H-M   'P 1'
#
loop_
_entity.id
_entity.type
_entity.pdbx_description
1 polymer ?
#
loop_
_entity_poly.entity_id
_entity_poly.type
_entity_poly.pdbx_seq_one_letter_code
_entity_poly.pdbx_strand_id
1 'polypeptide(L)'
;MRHEYLINRTGRLANVGISNIHGFLNTKNNSEYADTQFFFIALPKRDNLSLDTFTNAISMNSDISKKLKMYNRDHNILVTEITLLQPKSRGKIYLRSKNPSDYQVVETGYLTDANGEELEAFFSAIPLAGAQLKTGAFQTLNAEISDFDIPNCRNLDFDTDEYWKCAVRNIGTTEYYPTSCV
;
A
#
# COMPACT_ATOMS: atom_id res chain seq x y z
N MET A 1 -23.48 -6.33 14.30
CA MET A 1 -22.12 -6.91 14.19
C MET A 1 -22.02 -8.35 14.73
N ARG A 2 -22.13 -8.65 16.03
CA ARG A 2 -22.00 -10.06 16.51
C ARG A 2 -23.10 -11.00 16.01
N HIS A 3 -24.35 -10.54 15.97
CA HIS A 3 -25.50 -11.40 15.64
C HIS A 3 -25.47 -11.96 14.20
N GLU A 4 -25.17 -11.11 13.20
CA GLU A 4 -25.04 -11.54 11.80
C GLU A 4 -23.94 -12.58 11.59
N TYR A 5 -22.78 -12.38 12.22
CA TYR A 5 -21.70 -13.35 12.13
C TYR A 5 -22.06 -14.69 12.78
N LEU A 6 -22.65 -14.65 13.98
CA LEU A 6 -22.97 -15.86 14.72
C LEU A 6 -24.05 -16.72 14.04
N ILE A 7 -25.01 -16.10 13.35
CA ILE A 7 -26.12 -16.82 12.70
C ILE A 7 -25.80 -17.13 11.25
N ASN A 8 -25.37 -16.13 10.48
CA ASN A 8 -25.27 -16.24 9.02
C ASN A 8 -23.83 -16.39 8.54
N ARG A 9 -22.83 -16.27 9.42
CA ARG A 9 -21.41 -16.17 9.04
C ARG A 9 -21.15 -15.06 8.03
N THR A 10 -21.93 -13.98 8.11
CA THR A 10 -21.80 -12.79 7.27
C THR A 10 -21.42 -11.56 8.10
N GLY A 11 -21.16 -10.44 7.42
CA GLY A 11 -20.79 -9.18 8.04
C GLY A 11 -19.30 -9.06 8.34
N ARG A 12 -18.89 -7.95 8.98
CA ARG A 12 -17.47 -7.55 9.13
C ARG A 12 -16.59 -8.56 9.87
N LEU A 13 -17.15 -9.39 10.75
CA LEU A 13 -16.40 -10.40 11.50
C LEU A 13 -16.20 -11.71 10.72
N ALA A 14 -16.83 -11.86 9.55
CA ALA A 14 -16.65 -13.00 8.66
C ALA A 14 -15.41 -12.87 7.75
N ASN A 15 -14.60 -11.85 7.98
CA ASN A 15 -13.57 -11.38 7.08
C ASN A 15 -12.32 -10.99 7.88
N VAL A 16 -11.13 -11.09 7.27
CA VAL A 16 -9.85 -10.71 7.91
C VAL A 16 -9.70 -9.21 8.14
N GLY A 17 -10.63 -8.39 7.61
CA GLY A 17 -10.79 -6.98 7.96
C GLY A 17 -9.82 -6.01 7.31
N ILE A 18 -8.85 -6.50 6.53
CA ILE A 18 -7.83 -5.70 5.83
C ILE A 18 -8.02 -5.83 4.32
N SER A 19 -7.65 -6.96 3.73
CA SER A 19 -7.81 -7.26 2.30
C SER A 19 -8.28 -8.70 2.11
N ASN A 20 -9.08 -8.95 1.06
CA ASN A 20 -9.47 -10.31 0.64
C ASN A 20 -9.27 -10.52 -0.86
N ILE A 21 -8.78 -9.51 -1.55
CA ILE A 21 -8.58 -9.52 -2.98
C ILE A 21 -7.12 -9.15 -3.17
N HIS A 22 -6.39 -10.05 -3.83
CA HIS A 22 -4.99 -9.86 -4.14
C HIS A 22 -4.76 -10.24 -5.59
N GLY A 23 -3.91 -9.48 -6.27
CA GLY A 23 -3.45 -9.78 -7.63
C GLY A 23 -1.96 -10.02 -7.63
N PHE A 24 -1.48 -10.91 -8.49
CA PHE A 24 -0.05 -11.14 -8.70
C PHE A 24 0.23 -10.92 -10.18
N LEU A 25 1.20 -10.06 -10.50
CA LEU A 25 1.54 -9.69 -11.86
C LEU A 25 3.05 -9.72 -12.06
N ASN A 26 3.47 -10.08 -13.27
CA ASN A 26 4.82 -9.87 -13.75
C ASN A 26 4.83 -8.63 -14.66
N THR A 27 5.36 -7.52 -14.16
CA THR A 27 5.41 -6.25 -14.90
C THR A 27 6.35 -6.30 -16.10
N LYS A 28 7.37 -7.17 -16.08
CA LYS A 28 8.39 -7.30 -17.13
C LYS A 28 8.05 -8.37 -18.17
N ASN A 29 7.04 -9.20 -17.91
CA ASN A 29 6.61 -10.33 -18.76
C ASN A 29 7.77 -11.23 -19.23
N ASN A 30 8.76 -11.46 -18.36
CA ASN A 30 9.99 -12.18 -18.67
C ASN A 30 10.21 -13.43 -17.80
N SER A 31 9.23 -13.78 -16.97
CA SER A 31 9.27 -14.88 -16.01
C SER A 31 7.86 -15.42 -15.76
N GLU A 32 7.76 -16.69 -15.37
CA GLU A 32 6.51 -17.28 -14.92
C GLU A 32 6.10 -16.78 -13.51
N TYR A 33 7.04 -16.21 -12.76
CA TYR A 33 6.80 -15.68 -11.42
C TYR A 33 6.44 -14.20 -11.45
N ALA A 34 5.52 -13.80 -10.58
CA ALA A 34 5.20 -12.40 -10.35
C ALA A 34 6.37 -11.65 -9.71
N ASP A 35 6.56 -10.40 -10.10
CA ASP A 35 7.47 -9.44 -9.48
C ASP A 35 6.73 -8.42 -8.61
N THR A 36 5.39 -8.36 -8.73
CA THR A 36 4.52 -7.45 -8.00
C THR A 36 3.27 -8.16 -7.48
N GLN A 37 2.83 -7.76 -6.29
CA GLN A 37 1.55 -8.11 -5.71
C GLN A 37 0.73 -6.85 -5.48
N PHE A 38 -0.57 -6.93 -5.77
CA PHE A 38 -1.54 -5.88 -5.54
C PHE A 38 -2.43 -6.28 -4.37
N PHE A 39 -2.52 -5.44 -3.35
CA PHE A 39 -3.44 -5.57 -2.22
C PHE A 39 -4.57 -4.56 -2.39
N PHE A 40 -5.82 -5.01 -2.24
CA PHE A 40 -6.99 -4.14 -2.36
C PHE A 40 -7.69 -4.01 -1.02
N ILE A 41 -7.57 -2.83 -0.42
CA ILE A 41 -8.16 -2.52 0.89
C ILE A 41 -9.35 -1.60 0.67
N ALA A 42 -10.55 -2.15 0.90
CA ALA A 42 -11.79 -1.39 0.80
C ALA A 42 -12.04 -0.62 2.11
N LEU A 43 -12.17 0.69 2.00
CA LEU A 43 -12.55 1.60 3.08
C LEU A 43 -13.92 2.20 2.74
N PRO A 44 -15.02 1.61 3.23
CA PRO A 44 -16.36 2.12 2.99
C PRO A 44 -16.51 3.55 3.50
N LYS A 45 -17.40 4.30 2.86
CA LYS A 45 -17.74 5.67 3.24
C LYS A 45 -18.12 5.75 4.72
N ARG A 46 -17.51 6.71 5.45
CA ARG A 46 -17.71 6.97 6.89
C ARG A 46 -17.28 5.84 7.83
N ASP A 47 -16.44 4.91 7.37
CA ASP A 47 -15.90 3.83 8.21
C ASP A 47 -14.62 4.26 8.94
N ASN A 48 -14.80 5.09 9.97
CA ASN A 48 -13.67 5.60 10.76
C ASN A 48 -12.86 4.47 11.41
N LEU A 49 -13.49 3.35 11.79
CA LEU A 49 -12.80 2.27 12.48
C LEU A 49 -11.78 1.58 11.55
N SER A 50 -12.19 1.18 10.34
CA SER A 50 -11.28 0.56 9.37
C SER A 50 -10.20 1.54 8.92
N LEU A 51 -10.57 2.80 8.69
CA LEU A 51 -9.62 3.83 8.27
C LEU A 51 -8.57 4.12 9.36
N ASP A 52 -8.99 4.33 10.61
CA ASP A 52 -8.06 4.58 11.71
C ASP A 52 -7.20 3.33 11.98
N THR A 53 -7.76 2.12 11.88
CA THR A 53 -6.99 0.87 12.00
C THR A 53 -5.92 0.78 10.92
N PHE A 54 -6.28 1.01 9.65
CA PHE A 54 -5.36 0.95 8.52
C PHE A 54 -4.25 2.01 8.62
N THR A 55 -4.62 3.27 8.81
CA THR A 55 -3.65 4.38 8.85
C THR A 55 -2.68 4.26 10.03
N ASN A 56 -3.14 3.80 11.20
CA ASN A 56 -2.27 3.50 12.32
C ASN A 56 -1.37 2.28 12.06
N ALA A 57 -1.90 1.23 11.43
CA ALA A 57 -1.15 0.00 11.15
C ALA A 57 0.06 0.26 10.24
N ILE A 58 0.00 1.24 9.34
CA ILE A 58 1.12 1.60 8.47
C ILE A 58 1.88 2.85 8.95
N SER A 59 1.59 3.35 10.16
CA SER A 59 2.17 4.58 10.70
C SER A 59 2.09 5.76 9.73
N MET A 60 0.94 5.90 9.05
CA MET A 60 0.73 6.92 8.03
C MET A 60 0.91 8.32 8.62
N ASN A 61 1.49 9.23 7.84
CA ASN A 61 1.62 10.63 8.22
C ASN A 61 0.24 11.23 8.61
N SER A 62 0.19 11.92 9.74
CA SER A 62 -1.06 12.43 10.33
C SER A 62 -1.83 13.38 9.42
N ASP A 63 -1.14 14.19 8.62
CA ASP A 63 -1.80 15.12 7.69
C ASP A 63 -2.48 14.35 6.56
N ILE A 64 -1.81 13.32 6.05
CA ILE A 64 -2.37 12.43 5.01
C ILE A 64 -3.54 11.65 5.59
N SER A 65 -3.42 11.06 6.77
CA SER A 65 -4.50 10.31 7.42
C SER A 65 -5.73 11.18 7.69
N LYS A 66 -5.53 12.43 8.13
CA LYS A 66 -6.64 13.38 8.35
C LYS A 66 -7.37 13.72 7.05
N LYS A 67 -6.63 13.96 5.96
CA LYS A 67 -7.23 14.22 4.64
C LYS A 67 -7.98 13.01 4.10
N LEU A 68 -7.37 11.83 4.19
CA LEU A 68 -8.02 10.58 3.80
C LEU A 68 -9.33 10.38 4.56
N LYS A 69 -9.34 10.67 5.87
CA LYS A 69 -10.54 10.63 6.71
C LYS A 69 -11.59 11.65 6.32
N MET A 70 -11.18 12.87 5.93
CA MET A 70 -12.12 13.88 5.40
C MET A 70 -12.72 13.42 4.07
N TYR A 71 -11.91 12.90 3.15
CA TYR A 71 -12.34 12.40 1.85
C TYR A 71 -13.31 11.22 1.97
N ASN A 72 -13.04 10.30 2.89
CA ASN A 72 -13.88 9.12 3.18
C ASN A 72 -15.28 9.49 3.73
N ARG A 73 -15.54 10.73 4.17
CA ARG A 73 -16.88 11.15 4.63
C ARG A 73 -17.93 11.06 3.54
N ASP A 74 -17.50 11.29 2.30
CA ASP A 74 -18.37 11.42 1.14
C ASP A 74 -18.08 10.36 0.06
N HIS A 75 -16.93 9.67 0.14
CA HIS A 75 -16.49 8.68 -0.84
C HIS A 75 -16.21 7.30 -0.22
N ASN A 76 -16.50 6.24 -0.97
CA ASN A 76 -15.89 4.94 -0.73
C ASN A 76 -14.47 4.98 -1.31
N ILE A 77 -13.50 4.41 -0.61
CA ILE A 77 -12.10 4.42 -1.04
C ILE A 77 -11.67 2.97 -1.23
N LEU A 78 -11.03 2.69 -2.35
CA LEU A 78 -10.28 1.46 -2.57
C LEU A 78 -8.80 1.83 -2.59
N VAL A 79 -8.07 1.42 -1.56
CA VAL A 79 -6.62 1.57 -1.54
C VAL A 79 -6.04 0.40 -2.33
N THR A 80 -5.25 0.72 -3.35
CA THR A 80 -4.49 -0.26 -4.13
C THR A 80 -3.02 -0.14 -3.72
N GLU A 81 -2.58 -1.08 -2.89
CA GLU A 81 -1.20 -1.18 -2.46
C GLU A 81 -0.42 -2.09 -3.42
N ILE A 82 0.79 -1.65 -3.80
CA ILE A 82 1.66 -2.34 -4.74
C ILE A 82 2.91 -2.77 -3.97
N THR A 83 3.11 -4.08 -3.89
CA THR A 83 4.20 -4.69 -3.13
C THR A 83 5.17 -5.37 -4.09
N LEU A 84 6.44 -4.98 -4.01
CA LEU A 84 7.52 -5.58 -4.79
C LEU A 84 7.92 -6.93 -4.17
N LEU A 85 7.81 -8.01 -4.93
CA LEU A 85 8.02 -9.38 -4.45
C LEU A 85 9.48 -9.84 -4.51
N GLN A 86 10.30 -9.18 -5.33
CA GLN A 86 11.69 -9.53 -5.55
C GLN A 86 12.62 -8.32 -5.36
N PRO A 87 12.59 -7.66 -4.18
CA PRO A 87 13.42 -6.50 -3.93
C PRO A 87 14.92 -6.83 -4.07
N LYS A 88 15.66 -5.95 -4.73
CA LYS A 88 17.12 -5.96 -4.89
C LYS A 88 17.81 -5.18 -3.78
N SER A 89 17.14 -4.19 -3.22
CA SER A 89 17.54 -3.45 -2.02
C SER A 89 17.86 -4.39 -0.86
N ARG A 90 18.87 -4.04 -0.05
CA ARG A 90 19.30 -4.84 1.11
C ARG A 90 19.49 -3.94 2.32
N GLY A 91 18.94 -4.41 3.44
CA GLY A 91 19.08 -3.78 4.74
C GLY A 91 20.18 -4.42 5.59
N LYS A 92 20.30 -3.92 6.83
CA LYS A 92 21.19 -4.42 7.87
C LYS A 92 20.47 -4.37 9.21
N ILE A 93 20.73 -5.38 10.03
CA ILE A 93 20.32 -5.39 11.44
C ILE A 93 21.59 -5.50 12.27
N TYR A 94 21.75 -4.63 13.26
CA TYR A 94 22.90 -4.66 14.16
C TYR A 94 22.51 -4.31 15.58
N LEU A 95 23.29 -4.84 16.53
CA LEU A 95 23.09 -4.56 17.95
C LEU A 95 23.39 -3.09 18.23
N ARG A 96 22.48 -2.44 18.95
CA ARG A 96 22.69 -1.06 19.42
C ARG A 96 23.77 -0.99 20.49
N SER A 97 23.85 -2.01 21.34
CA SER A 97 24.79 -2.10 22.44
C SER A 97 25.07 -3.56 22.81
N LYS A 98 25.87 -3.78 23.85
CA LYS A 98 26.09 -5.11 24.43
C LYS A 98 24.93 -5.59 25.31
N ASN A 99 23.96 -4.73 25.63
CA ASN A 99 22.80 -5.08 26.44
C ASN A 99 21.75 -5.77 25.55
N PRO A 100 21.41 -7.06 25.80
CA PRO A 100 20.41 -7.77 25.00
C PRO A 100 18.99 -7.23 25.16
N SER A 101 18.71 -6.41 26.17
CA SER A 101 17.40 -5.75 26.34
C SER A 101 17.24 -4.48 25.49
N ASP A 102 18.32 -3.96 24.89
CA ASP A 102 18.22 -2.80 24.03
C ASP A 102 17.69 -3.20 22.64
N TYR A 103 16.75 -2.42 22.11
CA TYR A 103 16.28 -2.63 20.74
C TYR A 103 17.43 -2.50 19.73
N GLN A 104 17.53 -3.49 18.87
CA GLN A 104 18.42 -3.49 17.71
C GLN A 104 18.16 -2.31 16.78
N VAL A 105 19.16 -1.97 15.99
CA VAL A 105 19.02 -1.01 14.90
C VAL A 105 18.67 -1.78 13.63
N VAL A 106 17.65 -1.29 12.91
CA VAL A 106 17.19 -1.86 11.65
C VAL A 106 17.32 -0.78 10.58
N GLU A 107 18.20 -1.01 9.62
CA GLU A 107 18.31 -0.22 8.40
C GLU A 107 17.70 -1.03 7.27
N THR A 108 16.57 -0.60 6.70
CA THR A 108 15.83 -1.43 5.73
C THR A 108 16.44 -1.40 4.33
N GLY A 109 17.07 -0.28 3.96
CA GLY A 109 17.62 -0.06 2.62
C GLY A 109 16.55 0.00 1.53
N TYR A 110 15.29 0.30 1.84
CA TYR A 110 14.24 0.37 0.82
C TYR A 110 14.58 1.34 -0.30
N LEU A 111 14.36 0.92 -1.55
CA LEU A 111 14.56 1.73 -2.76
C LEU A 111 16.01 2.24 -2.91
N THR A 112 16.99 1.52 -2.39
CA THR A 112 18.43 1.83 -2.53
C THR A 112 19.12 0.94 -3.54
N ASP A 113 18.37 0.22 -4.38
CA ASP A 113 18.97 -0.61 -5.41
C ASP A 113 19.74 0.26 -6.42
N ALA A 114 20.93 -0.19 -6.81
CA ALA A 114 21.88 0.64 -7.56
C ALA A 114 21.38 1.04 -8.96
N ASN A 115 20.46 0.26 -9.53
CA ASN A 115 19.99 0.41 -10.90
C ASN A 115 18.59 1.07 -10.98
N GLY A 116 17.95 1.34 -9.84
CA GLY A 116 16.57 1.84 -9.78
C GLY A 116 15.52 0.86 -10.29
N GLU A 117 15.84 -0.44 -10.39
CA GLU A 117 14.97 -1.49 -10.93
C GLU A 117 13.68 -1.65 -10.12
N GLU A 118 13.72 -1.38 -8.81
CA GLU A 118 12.55 -1.44 -7.94
C GLU A 118 11.56 -0.32 -8.25
N LEU A 119 12.06 0.89 -8.48
CA LEU A 119 11.24 2.04 -8.87
C LEU A 119 10.63 1.82 -10.25
N GLU A 120 11.39 1.32 -11.21
CA GLU A 120 10.88 1.00 -12.56
C GLU A 120 9.79 -0.07 -12.54
N ALA A 121 9.95 -1.12 -11.72
CA ALA A 121 8.91 -2.13 -11.53
C ALA A 121 7.64 -1.54 -10.90
N PHE A 122 7.82 -0.67 -9.90
CA PHE A 122 6.70 0.05 -9.27
C PHE A 122 5.95 0.93 -10.26
N PHE A 123 6.64 1.72 -11.09
CA PHE A 123 5.98 2.59 -12.08
C PHE A 123 5.32 1.79 -13.20
N SER A 124 5.91 0.66 -13.60
CA SER A 124 5.28 -0.25 -14.57
C SER A 124 3.98 -0.87 -14.02
N ALA A 125 3.85 -1.00 -12.70
CA ALA A 125 2.66 -1.53 -12.03
C ALA A 125 1.50 -0.51 -11.94
N ILE A 126 1.79 0.80 -11.89
CA ILE A 126 0.77 1.85 -11.71
C ILE A 126 -0.27 1.87 -12.86
N PRO A 127 0.12 1.89 -14.15
CA PRO A 127 -0.84 1.81 -15.25
C PRO A 127 -1.69 0.53 -15.23
N LEU A 128 -1.12 -0.59 -14.73
CA LEU A 128 -1.85 -1.86 -14.60
C LEU A 128 -2.92 -1.77 -13.50
N ALA A 129 -2.60 -1.10 -12.38
CA ALA A 129 -3.57 -0.74 -11.35
C ALA A 129 -4.69 0.14 -11.94
N GLY A 130 -4.32 1.19 -12.69
CA GLY A 130 -5.26 2.11 -13.34
C GLY A 130 -6.13 1.46 -14.42
N ALA A 131 -5.66 0.40 -15.09
CA ALA A 131 -6.42 -0.31 -16.10
C ALA A 131 -7.75 -0.89 -15.57
N GLN A 132 -7.84 -1.16 -14.27
CA GLN A 132 -9.07 -1.63 -13.62
C GLN A 132 -10.22 -0.62 -13.74
N LEU A 133 -9.91 0.67 -13.78
CA LEU A 133 -10.90 1.74 -13.96
C LEU A 133 -11.62 1.67 -15.32
N LYS A 134 -11.02 0.97 -16.30
CA LYS A 134 -11.62 0.77 -17.64
C LYS A 134 -12.58 -0.42 -17.68
N THR A 135 -12.69 -1.20 -16.61
CA THR A 135 -13.61 -2.34 -16.54
C THR A 135 -15.04 -1.87 -16.28
N GLY A 136 -16.03 -2.60 -16.79
CA GLY A 136 -17.44 -2.24 -16.62
C GLY A 136 -17.88 -2.10 -15.15
N ALA A 137 -17.28 -2.87 -14.24
CA ALA A 137 -17.54 -2.78 -12.80
C ALA A 137 -17.13 -1.42 -12.22
N PHE A 138 -15.91 -0.96 -12.50
CA PHE A 138 -15.42 0.33 -12.00
C PHE A 138 -16.05 1.52 -12.74
N GLN A 139 -16.34 1.38 -14.03
CA GLN A 139 -17.05 2.40 -14.81
C GLN A 139 -18.47 2.65 -14.28
N THR A 140 -19.19 1.59 -13.91
CA THR A 140 -20.54 1.73 -13.31
C THR A 140 -20.50 2.49 -11.97
N LEU A 141 -19.37 2.42 -11.27
CA LEU A 141 -19.14 3.13 -10.01
C LEU A 141 -18.60 4.55 -10.19
N ASN A 142 -18.34 4.99 -11.44
CA ASN A 142 -17.63 6.24 -11.75
C ASN A 142 -16.34 6.38 -10.93
N ALA A 143 -15.58 5.29 -10.82
CA ALA A 143 -14.36 5.28 -10.03
C ALA A 143 -13.24 6.07 -10.73
N GLU A 144 -12.47 6.81 -9.95
CA GLU A 144 -11.34 7.62 -10.39
C GLU A 144 -10.14 7.46 -9.47
N ILE A 145 -8.94 7.77 -9.97
CA ILE A 145 -7.76 7.90 -9.12
C ILE A 145 -7.84 9.25 -8.41
N SER A 146 -7.76 9.24 -7.08
CA SER A 146 -7.81 10.45 -6.28
C SER A 146 -6.39 10.99 -6.00
N ASP A 147 -6.19 12.28 -6.21
CA ASP A 147 -5.03 13.00 -5.67
C ASP A 147 -5.26 13.26 -4.17
N PHE A 148 -4.52 12.53 -3.33
CA PHE A 148 -4.59 12.68 -1.87
C PHE A 148 -3.73 13.84 -1.31
N ASP A 149 -3.18 14.69 -2.17
CA ASP A 149 -2.44 15.91 -1.81
C ASP A 149 -1.29 15.62 -0.83
N ILE A 150 -0.35 14.78 -1.29
CA ILE A 150 0.86 14.38 -0.57
C ILE A 150 1.73 15.63 -0.35
N PRO A 151 1.97 16.06 0.91
CA PRO A 151 2.56 17.38 1.19
C PRO A 151 3.88 17.67 0.46
N ASN A 152 4.76 16.67 0.36
CA ASN A 152 6.09 16.82 -0.23
C ASN A 152 6.09 16.73 -1.77
N CYS A 153 4.93 16.47 -2.40
CA CYS A 153 4.80 16.26 -3.84
C CYS A 153 3.91 17.31 -4.53
N ARG A 154 3.44 18.34 -3.80
CA ARG A 154 2.48 19.35 -4.29
C ARG A 154 2.96 20.19 -5.47
N ASN A 155 4.26 20.28 -5.67
CA ASN A 155 4.87 21.04 -6.75
C ASN A 155 5.01 20.22 -8.05
N LEU A 156 4.50 19.00 -8.07
CA LEU A 156 4.53 18.09 -9.21
C LEU A 156 3.12 17.90 -9.75
N ASP A 157 3.00 17.82 -11.07
CA ASP A 157 1.71 17.53 -11.70
C ASP A 157 1.26 16.11 -11.35
N PHE A 158 0.01 15.99 -10.91
CA PHE A 158 -0.58 14.70 -10.55
C PHE A 158 -0.55 13.71 -11.73
N ASP A 159 -0.38 12.43 -11.40
CA ASP A 159 -0.32 11.32 -12.36
C ASP A 159 0.85 11.39 -13.37
N THR A 160 1.97 11.97 -12.94
CA THR A 160 3.26 11.94 -13.67
C THR A 160 4.26 11.00 -13.00
N ASP A 161 5.26 10.55 -13.76
CA ASP A 161 6.35 9.72 -13.23
C ASP A 161 7.07 10.40 -12.05
N GLU A 162 7.28 11.72 -12.14
CA GLU A 162 7.88 12.53 -11.09
C GLU A 162 7.02 12.53 -9.83
N TYR A 163 5.70 12.72 -9.99
CA TYR A 163 4.76 12.65 -8.86
C TYR A 163 4.80 11.28 -8.19
N TRP A 164 4.74 10.20 -8.97
CA TRP A 164 4.77 8.83 -8.42
C TRP A 164 6.12 8.50 -7.76
N LYS A 165 7.25 8.99 -8.30
CA LYS A 165 8.59 8.94 -7.68
C LYS A 165 8.65 9.66 -6.34
N CYS A 166 7.94 10.77 -6.20
CA CYS A 166 7.83 11.48 -4.93
C CYS A 166 6.89 10.75 -3.97
N ALA A 167 5.73 10.31 -4.46
CA ALA A 167 4.71 9.64 -3.67
C ALA A 167 5.26 8.40 -2.97
N VAL A 168 5.88 7.47 -3.72
CA VAL A 168 6.39 6.21 -3.16
C VAL A 168 7.38 6.40 -2.01
N ARG A 169 8.17 7.49 -2.04
CA ARG A 169 9.12 7.83 -0.96
C ARG A 169 8.45 8.40 0.29
N ASN A 170 7.25 8.95 0.17
CA ASN A 170 6.54 9.63 1.25
C ASN A 170 5.40 8.80 1.85
N ILE A 171 4.80 7.91 1.07
CA ILE A 171 3.67 7.06 1.51
C ILE A 171 3.98 5.56 1.48
N GLY A 172 5.15 5.18 0.97
CA GLY A 172 5.60 3.78 1.01
C GLY A 172 5.80 3.30 2.45
N THR A 173 5.41 2.05 2.70
CA THR A 173 5.49 1.40 4.01
C THR A 173 6.08 -0.01 3.87
N THR A 174 6.23 -0.70 5.00
CA THR A 174 6.68 -2.08 5.08
C THR A 174 5.49 -3.05 5.17
N GLU A 175 5.62 -4.20 4.53
CA GLU A 175 4.70 -5.35 4.66
C GLU A 175 5.02 -6.23 5.88
N TYR A 176 6.00 -5.83 6.69
CA TYR A 176 6.37 -6.53 7.93
C TYR A 176 6.89 -7.96 7.71
N TYR A 177 7.47 -8.27 6.54
CA TYR A 177 8.12 -9.54 6.21
C TYR A 177 9.66 -9.45 6.10
N PRO A 178 10.40 -9.05 7.16
CA PRO A 178 11.86 -9.07 7.12
C PRO A 178 12.38 -10.50 7.04
N THR A 179 13.37 -10.73 6.16
CA THR A 179 13.98 -12.06 5.95
C THR A 179 15.46 -11.92 5.59
N SER A 180 16.13 -13.05 5.44
CA SER A 180 17.52 -13.14 4.95
C SER A 180 18.58 -12.44 5.82
N CYS A 181 18.30 -12.28 7.12
CA CYS A 181 19.29 -11.87 8.11
C CYS A 181 19.77 -13.10 8.88
N VAL A 182 21.09 -13.33 8.93
CA VAL A 182 21.75 -14.39 9.71
C VAL A 182 22.94 -13.81 10.45
#